data_AF-A0A1D3DSR7-F1
#
_entry.id   AF-A0A1D3DSR7-F1
#
_cell.length_a   1.000
_cell.length_b   1.000
_cell.length_c   1.000
_cell.angle_alpha   90.00
_cell.angle_beta   90.00
_cell.angle_gamma   90.00
#
_symmetry.space_group_name_H-M   'P 1'
#
loop_
_entity.id
_entity.type
_entity.pdbx_description
1 polymer ?
#
loop_
_entity_poly.entity_id
_entity_poly.type
_entity_poly.pdbx_seq_one_letter_code
_entity_poly.pdbx_strand_id
1 'polypeptide(L)'
;MSSDTQADIPLQYDDGYGPQVGVGPHPLPWPEDERYDRELLAQGDRRNVVDRYRYWTREAIVADLDTRRHDFHVAVENWGHDFNIGSVVRTANAFLAKEVHIVGRRRWNRRGAMVTDRYQHVRHHPDTESLTAWAEAEGLPIIGIDNLPGAVPLERTELPRRCVLLFGQEGPGLTEEARKHARVVCSIAQFGSTRSINAGAAAAIAMHAWVQRYAEIDGTPA
;
A
#
# COMPACT_ATOMS: atom_id res chain seq x y z
N MET A 1 15.89 -0.67 32.56
CA MET A 1 15.71 -1.72 31.52
C MET A 1 14.25 -2.12 31.53
N SER A 2 13.46 -1.53 30.64
CA SER A 2 12.25 -2.14 30.09
C SER A 2 12.24 -1.72 28.63
N SER A 3 12.85 -2.56 27.82
CA SER A 3 12.72 -2.51 26.36
C SER A 3 11.31 -2.97 26.02
N ASP A 4 10.37 -2.04 25.94
CA ASP A 4 9.10 -2.31 25.26
C ASP A 4 9.39 -2.41 23.76
N THR A 5 9.86 -3.59 23.38
CA THR A 5 9.76 -4.08 22.01
C THR A 5 8.28 -4.41 21.83
N GLN A 6 7.47 -3.40 21.56
CA GLN A 6 6.12 -3.63 21.09
C GLN A 6 6.28 -4.34 19.74
N ALA A 7 6.16 -5.67 19.78
CA ALA A 7 6.37 -6.58 18.67
C ALA A 7 5.58 -6.14 17.44
N ASP A 8 5.98 -6.67 16.27
CA ASP A 8 5.43 -6.43 14.92
C ASP A 8 3.96 -6.85 14.75
N ILE A 9 3.13 -6.67 15.78
CA ILE A 9 1.72 -6.99 15.81
C ILE A 9 0.99 -6.08 14.81
N PRO A 10 0.29 -6.63 13.82
CA PRO A 10 -0.54 -5.83 12.92
C PRO A 10 -1.56 -5.01 13.71
N LEU A 11 -1.74 -3.75 13.31
CA LEU A 11 -2.78 -2.90 13.87
C LEU A 11 -4.14 -3.45 13.43
N GLN A 12 -4.79 -4.22 14.30
CA GLN A 12 -6.14 -4.71 14.11
C GLN A 12 -7.20 -3.75 14.67
N TYR A 13 -6.85 -3.02 15.72
CA TYR A 13 -7.73 -2.09 16.41
C TYR A 13 -7.18 -0.66 16.36
N ASP A 14 -8.08 0.31 16.22
CA ASP A 14 -7.75 1.72 16.35
C ASP A 14 -7.91 2.11 17.82
N ASP A 15 -6.79 2.14 18.56
CA ASP A 15 -6.76 2.58 19.96
C ASP A 15 -7.22 4.05 20.12
N GLY A 16 -7.26 4.81 19.02
CA GLY A 16 -7.79 6.17 18.92
C GLY A 16 -9.29 6.27 18.61
N TYR A 17 -10.07 5.18 18.76
CA TYR A 17 -11.52 5.20 18.54
C TYR A 17 -12.22 6.23 19.44
N GLY A 18 -12.53 7.39 18.85
CA GLY A 18 -13.13 8.54 19.52
C GLY A 18 -13.61 9.59 18.53
N PRO A 19 -14.39 10.60 18.98
CA PRO A 19 -15.02 11.58 18.09
C PRO A 19 -14.05 12.57 17.43
N GLN A 20 -12.78 12.61 17.86
CA GLN A 20 -11.79 13.57 17.38
C GLN A 20 -10.55 12.85 16.85
N VAL A 21 -10.17 13.16 15.60
CA VAL A 21 -8.93 12.63 15.00
C VAL A 21 -7.73 13.39 15.57
N GLY A 22 -6.77 12.62 16.11
CA GLY A 22 -5.51 13.13 16.63
C GLY A 22 -5.54 13.52 18.10
N VAL A 23 -4.43 14.11 18.55
CA VAL A 23 -4.15 14.39 19.97
C VAL A 23 -3.75 15.85 20.17
N GLY A 24 -4.02 16.38 21.37
CA GLY A 24 -3.58 17.71 21.78
C GLY A 24 -2.07 17.80 22.04
N PRO A 25 -1.57 18.95 22.52
CA PRO A 25 -0.18 19.11 22.94
C PRO A 25 0.27 18.04 23.93
N HIS A 26 1.51 17.58 23.79
CA HIS A 26 2.09 16.62 24.71
C HIS A 26 2.41 17.29 26.06
N PRO A 27 2.09 16.67 27.21
CA PRO A 27 2.42 17.22 28.52
C PRO A 27 3.94 17.32 28.73
N LEU A 28 4.38 18.29 29.55
CA LEU A 28 5.78 18.40 29.96
C LEU A 28 6.09 17.37 31.08
N PRO A 29 7.35 16.89 31.19
CA PRO A 29 8.49 17.19 30.32
C PRO A 29 8.38 16.46 28.97
N TRP A 30 8.83 17.12 27.90
CA TRP A 30 8.83 16.49 26.58
C TRP A 30 9.94 15.45 26.44
N PRO A 31 9.72 14.38 25.65
CA PRO A 31 10.78 13.46 25.27
C PRO A 31 11.96 14.18 24.59
N GLU A 32 13.19 13.73 24.83
CA GLU A 32 14.40 14.33 24.24
C GLU A 32 14.85 13.67 22.93
N ASP A 33 14.30 12.50 22.60
CA ASP A 33 14.64 11.71 21.41
C ASP A 33 14.36 12.48 20.10
N GLU A 34 15.31 12.41 19.16
CA GLU A 34 15.29 13.11 17.87
C GLU A 34 14.12 12.68 16.95
N ARG A 35 13.52 11.51 17.22
CA ARG A 35 12.34 11.06 16.47
C ARG A 35 11.12 11.94 16.70
N TYR A 36 11.08 12.73 17.77
CA TYR A 36 9.94 13.59 18.09
C TYR A 36 10.06 14.99 17.48
N ASP A 37 9.00 15.42 16.80
CA ASP A 37 8.85 16.76 16.26
C ASP A 37 8.41 17.74 17.36
N ARG A 38 9.23 18.78 17.59
CA ARG A 38 9.00 19.77 18.65
C ARG A 38 7.74 20.61 18.42
N GLU A 39 7.36 20.87 17.18
CA GLU A 39 6.15 21.63 16.86
C GLU A 39 4.90 20.79 17.13
N LEU A 40 4.93 19.50 16.76
CA LEU A 40 3.83 18.59 17.06
C LEU A 40 3.66 18.37 18.57
N LEU A 41 4.76 18.24 19.32
CA LEU A 41 4.70 18.17 20.77
C LEU A 41 4.04 19.42 21.38
N ALA A 42 4.34 20.61 20.84
CA ALA A 42 3.82 21.88 21.32
C ALA A 42 2.35 22.14 20.97
N GLN A 43 1.93 21.78 19.76
CA GLN A 43 0.62 22.17 19.19
C GLN A 43 -0.39 21.02 19.14
N GLY A 44 0.07 19.80 19.34
CA GLY A 44 -0.70 18.59 19.11
C GLY A 44 -0.50 18.02 17.71
N ASP A 45 -0.93 16.77 17.53
CA ASP A 45 -0.76 16.03 16.29
C ASP A 45 -2.12 15.55 15.76
N ARG A 46 -2.58 16.18 14.69
CA ARG A 46 -3.84 15.88 13.98
C ARG A 46 -3.64 15.08 12.69
N ARG A 47 -2.44 14.58 12.42
CA ARG A 47 -2.16 13.82 11.19
C ARG A 47 -2.95 12.51 11.20
N ASN A 48 -3.24 11.96 10.03
CA ASN A 48 -3.88 10.64 9.91
C ASN A 48 -2.82 9.52 10.03
N VAL A 49 -2.25 9.37 11.23
CA VAL A 49 -1.31 8.31 11.61
C VAL A 49 -1.86 7.61 12.85
N VAL A 50 -1.49 6.35 13.04
CA VAL A 50 -1.85 5.61 14.26
C VAL A 50 -1.13 6.17 15.49
N ASP A 51 -1.66 5.86 16.67
CA ASP A 51 -1.26 6.56 17.88
C ASP A 51 0.19 6.34 18.32
N ARG A 52 0.77 5.18 17.98
CA ARG A 52 2.21 4.91 18.18
C ARG A 52 3.12 5.95 17.50
N TYR A 53 2.67 6.54 16.39
CA TYR A 53 3.45 7.50 15.60
C TYR A 53 3.13 8.96 15.93
N ARG A 54 2.30 9.24 16.96
CA ARG A 54 2.01 10.62 17.35
C ARG A 54 3.27 11.35 17.72
N TYR A 55 3.33 12.60 17.26
CA TYR A 55 4.43 13.52 17.46
C TYR A 55 5.75 13.09 16.80
N TRP A 56 5.82 11.95 16.13
CA TRP A 56 7.05 11.56 15.44
C TRP A 56 7.25 12.40 14.18
N THR A 57 8.50 12.70 13.85
CA THR A 57 8.86 13.25 12.54
C THR A 57 8.44 12.27 11.45
N ARG A 58 8.19 12.80 10.26
CA ARG A 58 7.81 11.96 9.11
C ARG A 58 8.91 10.94 8.82
N GLU A 59 10.16 11.37 8.90
CA GLU A 59 11.36 10.60 8.60
C GLU A 59 11.50 9.44 9.59
N ALA A 60 11.23 9.67 10.88
CA ALA A 60 11.22 8.61 11.88
C ALA A 60 10.12 7.57 11.63
N ILE A 61 8.93 8.01 11.21
CA ILE A 61 7.84 7.10 10.83
C ILE A 61 8.27 6.25 9.63
N VAL A 62 8.80 6.87 8.57
CA VAL A 62 9.27 6.12 7.38
C VAL A 62 10.36 5.12 7.76
N ALA A 63 11.34 5.53 8.56
CA ALA A 63 12.41 4.64 9.00
C ALA A 63 11.90 3.43 9.80
N ASP A 64 10.92 3.62 10.70
CA ASP A 64 10.29 2.52 11.45
C ASP A 64 9.46 1.61 10.53
N LEU A 65 8.69 2.16 9.58
CA LEU A 65 7.95 1.35 8.61
C LEU A 65 8.90 0.51 7.73
N ASP A 66 10.04 1.08 7.32
CA ASP A 66 11.01 0.45 6.43
C ASP A 66 11.67 -0.81 7.04
N THR A 67 11.69 -0.96 8.37
CA THR A 67 12.23 -2.16 9.04
C THR A 67 11.38 -3.41 8.82
N ARG A 68 10.12 -3.23 8.44
CA ARG A 68 9.08 -4.27 8.50
C ARG A 68 8.15 -4.28 7.30
N ARG A 69 8.47 -3.53 6.23
CA ARG A 69 7.72 -3.60 4.96
C ARG A 69 7.71 -5.01 4.41
N HIS A 70 6.56 -5.39 3.88
CA HIS A 70 6.40 -6.64 3.14
C HIS A 70 7.12 -6.59 1.79
N ASP A 71 7.45 -7.74 1.23
CA ASP A 71 8.27 -7.85 0.02
C ASP A 71 7.48 -7.74 -1.30
N PHE A 72 6.17 -7.50 -1.22
CA PHE A 72 5.36 -7.27 -2.41
C PHE A 72 5.33 -5.78 -2.79
N HIS A 73 5.26 -5.55 -4.09
CA HIS A 73 5.17 -4.24 -4.71
C HIS A 73 3.80 -4.08 -5.37
N VAL A 74 3.41 -2.83 -5.60
CA VAL A 74 2.16 -2.49 -6.30
C VAL A 74 2.51 -1.61 -7.48
N ALA A 75 2.00 -1.90 -8.67
CA ALA A 75 2.16 -1.07 -9.85
C ALA A 75 0.79 -0.68 -10.42
N VAL A 76 0.64 0.57 -10.85
CA VAL A 76 -0.61 1.08 -11.44
C VAL A 76 -0.32 1.81 -12.73
N GLU A 77 -1.00 1.41 -13.81
CA GLU A 77 -0.95 2.10 -15.09
C GLU A 77 -1.73 3.43 -15.05
N ASN A 78 -1.07 4.51 -15.44
CA ASN A 78 -1.58 5.88 -15.42
C ASN A 78 -1.57 6.52 -16.82
N TRP A 79 -2.41 6.02 -17.73
CA TRP A 79 -2.50 6.53 -19.11
C TRP A 79 -3.62 7.56 -19.31
N GLY A 80 -4.56 7.67 -18.36
CA GLY A 80 -5.85 8.33 -18.52
C GLY A 80 -6.37 8.90 -17.21
N HIS A 81 -7.51 8.41 -16.72
CA HIS A 81 -8.10 8.85 -15.46
C HIS A 81 -7.41 8.18 -14.27
N ASP A 82 -7.08 8.97 -13.24
CA ASP A 82 -6.22 8.59 -12.13
C ASP A 82 -6.93 8.55 -10.77
N PHE A 83 -8.27 8.52 -10.77
CA PHE A 83 -9.08 8.68 -9.56
C PHE A 83 -8.79 7.64 -8.47
N ASN A 84 -8.34 6.45 -8.86
CA ASN A 84 -8.04 5.35 -7.94
C ASN A 84 -6.58 5.32 -7.46
N ILE A 85 -5.65 6.05 -8.10
CA ILE A 85 -4.21 5.93 -7.74
C ILE A 85 -3.98 6.33 -6.28
N GLY A 86 -4.64 7.39 -5.81
CA GLY A 86 -4.55 7.79 -4.41
C GLY A 86 -5.06 6.74 -3.44
N SER A 87 -6.20 6.09 -3.71
CA SER A 87 -6.70 5.03 -2.83
C SER A 87 -5.80 3.80 -2.86
N VAL A 88 -5.23 3.44 -4.02
CA VAL A 88 -4.25 2.36 -4.12
C VAL A 88 -3.00 2.65 -3.29
N VAL A 89 -2.44 3.86 -3.36
CA VAL A 89 -1.28 4.27 -2.55
C VAL A 89 -1.61 4.20 -1.04
N ARG A 90 -2.80 4.66 -0.64
CA ARG A 90 -3.26 4.55 0.75
C ARG A 90 -3.35 3.10 1.21
N THR A 91 -3.95 2.24 0.41
CA THR A 91 -4.09 0.81 0.72
C THR A 91 -2.73 0.12 0.76
N ALA A 92 -1.82 0.46 -0.15
CA ALA A 92 -0.45 -0.04 -0.14
C ALA A 92 0.33 0.40 1.11
N ASN A 93 0.11 1.62 1.61
CA ASN A 93 0.67 2.04 2.89
C ASN A 93 0.06 1.26 4.07
N ALA A 94 -1.27 1.07 4.07
CA ALA A 94 -1.98 0.33 5.12
C ALA A 94 -1.56 -1.14 5.21
N PHE A 95 -1.39 -1.81 4.07
CA PHE A 95 -0.85 -3.18 3.99
C PHE A 95 0.68 -3.23 3.91
N LEU A 96 1.35 -2.11 4.16
CA LEU A 96 2.80 -2.02 4.28
C LEU A 96 3.59 -2.63 3.10
N ALA A 97 3.09 -2.41 1.88
CA ALA A 97 3.78 -2.78 0.64
C ALA A 97 5.17 -2.13 0.58
N LYS A 98 6.11 -2.80 -0.11
CA LYS A 98 7.50 -2.36 -0.24
C LYS A 98 7.62 -1.00 -0.90
N GLU A 99 6.99 -0.85 -2.07
CA GLU A 99 7.01 0.35 -2.89
C GLU A 99 5.80 0.34 -3.84
N VAL A 100 5.30 1.54 -4.19
CA VAL A 100 4.27 1.73 -5.22
C VAL A 100 4.92 2.29 -6.49
N HIS A 101 4.57 1.73 -7.63
CA HIS A 101 5.08 2.06 -8.94
C HIS A 101 3.98 2.72 -9.77
N ILE A 102 4.20 3.96 -10.18
CA ILE A 102 3.30 4.69 -11.10
C ILE A 102 3.87 4.58 -12.51
N VAL A 103 3.12 3.96 -13.40
CA VAL A 103 3.56 3.70 -14.78
C VAL A 103 2.87 4.67 -15.73
N GLY A 104 3.60 5.30 -16.65
CA GLY A 104 3.04 6.25 -17.60
C GLY A 104 3.14 7.70 -17.10
N ARG A 105 2.00 8.39 -16.94
CA ARG A 105 2.00 9.80 -16.51
C ARG A 105 2.58 9.95 -15.10
N ARG A 106 3.57 10.84 -14.96
CA ARG A 106 4.22 11.11 -13.66
C ARG A 106 3.30 11.78 -12.64
N ARG A 107 2.37 12.62 -13.10
CA ARG A 107 1.40 13.31 -12.24
C ARG A 107 0.17 12.43 -12.08
N TRP A 108 -0.32 12.34 -10.85
CA TRP A 108 -1.51 11.58 -10.48
C TRP A 108 -2.26 12.27 -9.33
N ASN A 109 -3.55 11.96 -9.21
CA ASN A 109 -4.46 12.54 -8.23
C ASN A 109 -4.23 11.95 -6.83
N ARG A 110 -3.60 12.76 -5.97
CA ARG A 110 -3.24 12.38 -4.59
C ARG A 110 -4.38 12.47 -3.58
N ARG A 111 -5.55 12.98 -3.95
CA ARG A 111 -6.65 13.22 -2.99
C ARG A 111 -7.05 11.95 -2.24
N GLY A 112 -7.17 10.83 -2.94
CA GLY A 112 -7.50 9.54 -2.34
C GLY A 112 -6.42 8.99 -1.39
N ALA A 113 -5.19 9.49 -1.47
CA ALA A 113 -4.10 9.04 -0.60
C ALA A 113 -4.24 9.56 0.83
N MET A 114 -5.01 10.62 1.07
CA MET A 114 -5.17 11.20 2.40
C MET A 114 -3.82 11.48 3.08
N VAL A 115 -2.84 12.00 2.31
CA VAL A 115 -1.47 12.34 2.74
C VAL A 115 -0.58 11.12 3.07
N THR A 116 -1.09 9.90 2.96
CA THR A 116 -0.30 8.67 3.22
C THR A 116 0.82 8.46 2.21
N ASP A 117 0.76 9.11 1.05
CA ASP A 117 1.84 9.14 0.06
C ASP A 117 3.14 9.71 0.61
N ARG A 118 3.09 10.47 1.72
CA ARG A 118 4.29 10.95 2.42
C ARG A 118 5.04 9.86 3.16
N TYR A 119 4.37 8.77 3.55
CA TYR A 119 4.94 7.67 4.34
C TYR A 119 5.15 6.39 3.51
N GLN A 120 4.90 6.44 2.20
CA GLN A 120 5.06 5.34 1.27
C GLN A 120 6.11 5.69 0.21
N HIS A 121 6.93 4.71 -0.16
CA HIS A 121 7.84 4.83 -1.30
C HIS A 121 7.03 4.78 -2.60
N VAL A 122 7.25 5.79 -3.45
CA VAL A 122 6.57 5.91 -4.75
C VAL A 122 7.60 6.14 -5.84
N ARG A 123 7.72 5.17 -6.75
CA ARG A 123 8.58 5.23 -7.93
C ARG A 123 7.77 5.53 -9.18
N HIS A 124 8.33 6.34 -10.06
CA HIS A 124 7.75 6.60 -11.38
C HIS A 124 8.51 5.82 -12.45
N HIS A 125 7.76 5.21 -13.36
CA HIS A 125 8.24 4.58 -14.59
C HIS A 125 7.56 5.28 -15.78
N PRO A 126 8.31 5.72 -16.82
CA PRO A 126 7.72 6.38 -17.98
C PRO A 126 6.76 5.47 -18.75
N ASP A 127 6.92 4.15 -18.68
CA ASP A 127 6.17 3.16 -19.46
C ASP A 127 6.24 1.74 -18.89
N THR A 128 5.52 0.82 -19.51
CA THR A 128 5.47 -0.59 -19.08
C THR A 128 6.82 -1.27 -19.23
N GLU A 129 7.59 -0.96 -20.27
CA GLU A 129 8.92 -1.54 -20.53
C GLU A 129 9.93 -1.17 -19.42
N SER A 130 9.92 0.07 -18.95
CA SER A 130 10.77 0.50 -17.83
C SER A 130 10.38 -0.18 -16.50
N LEU A 131 9.08 -0.41 -16.26
CA LEU A 131 8.65 -1.21 -15.12
C LEU A 131 9.14 -2.67 -15.24
N THR A 132 8.99 -3.30 -16.40
CA THR A 132 9.33 -4.72 -16.59
C THR A 132 10.83 -4.93 -16.49
N ALA A 133 11.64 -4.07 -17.11
CA ALA A 133 13.09 -4.09 -16.98
C ALA A 133 13.55 -3.94 -15.52
N TRP A 134 12.91 -3.04 -14.75
CA TRP A 134 13.19 -2.90 -13.32
C TRP A 134 12.80 -4.18 -12.54
N ALA A 135 11.60 -4.72 -12.78
CA ALA A 135 11.12 -5.91 -12.08
C ALA A 135 12.00 -7.14 -12.37
N GLU A 136 12.46 -7.31 -13.61
CA GLU A 136 13.40 -8.35 -14.01
C GLU A 136 14.74 -8.21 -13.29
N ALA A 137 15.30 -6.99 -13.23
CA ALA A 137 16.55 -6.72 -12.52
C ALA A 137 16.47 -7.03 -11.00
N GLU A 138 15.30 -6.82 -10.39
CA GLU A 138 15.04 -7.14 -8.97
C GLU A 138 14.63 -8.61 -8.72
N GLY A 139 14.46 -9.39 -9.79
CA GLY A 139 13.98 -10.77 -9.74
C GLY A 139 12.53 -10.88 -9.23
N LEU A 140 11.68 -9.91 -9.57
CA LEU A 140 10.29 -9.83 -9.13
C LEU A 140 9.33 -10.20 -10.27
N PRO A 141 8.58 -11.34 -10.17
CA PRO A 141 7.55 -11.64 -11.16
C PRO A 141 6.41 -10.63 -11.07
N ILE A 142 5.92 -10.19 -12.24
CA ILE A 142 4.73 -9.34 -12.35
C ILE A 142 3.49 -10.22 -12.39
N ILE A 143 2.51 -9.92 -11.53
CA ILE A 143 1.20 -10.56 -11.47
C ILE A 143 0.17 -9.51 -11.88
N GLY A 144 -0.45 -9.69 -13.04
CA GLY A 144 -1.51 -8.80 -13.50
C GLY A 144 -2.81 -9.06 -12.76
N ILE A 145 -3.53 -8.02 -12.36
CA ILE A 145 -4.87 -8.15 -11.78
C ILE A 145 -5.89 -7.52 -12.73
N ASP A 146 -6.61 -8.38 -13.45
CA ASP A 146 -7.62 -7.97 -14.43
C ASP A 146 -8.55 -9.13 -14.82
N ASN A 147 -9.74 -8.84 -15.34
CA ASN A 147 -10.75 -9.84 -15.73
C ASN A 147 -10.73 -10.17 -17.24
N LEU A 148 -9.54 -10.27 -17.81
CA LEU A 148 -9.31 -10.54 -19.23
C LEU A 148 -9.37 -12.03 -19.57
N PRO A 149 -9.63 -12.41 -20.84
CA PRO A 149 -9.61 -13.80 -21.26
C PRO A 149 -8.28 -14.51 -20.91
N GLY A 150 -8.38 -15.69 -20.31
CA GLY A 150 -7.22 -16.46 -19.84
C GLY A 150 -6.76 -16.14 -18.41
N ALA A 151 -7.36 -15.14 -17.76
CA ALA A 151 -7.10 -14.88 -16.35
C ALA A 151 -7.56 -16.05 -15.46
N VAL A 152 -6.81 -16.31 -14.40
CA VAL A 152 -7.11 -17.35 -13.40
C VAL A 152 -7.77 -16.75 -12.15
N PRO A 153 -8.64 -17.46 -11.43
CA PRO A 153 -9.26 -16.93 -10.21
C PRO A 153 -8.23 -16.61 -9.14
N LEU A 154 -8.22 -15.37 -8.64
CA LEU A 154 -7.32 -14.94 -7.57
C LEU A 154 -7.50 -15.79 -6.30
N GLU A 155 -8.75 -16.16 -6.00
CA GLU A 155 -9.15 -16.92 -4.82
C GLU A 155 -8.54 -18.34 -4.78
N ARG A 156 -8.04 -18.83 -5.92
CA ARG A 156 -7.42 -20.16 -6.07
C ARG A 156 -5.96 -20.09 -6.49
N THR A 157 -5.41 -18.89 -6.63
CA THR A 157 -4.05 -18.69 -7.12
C THR A 157 -3.13 -18.36 -5.96
N GLU A 158 -2.04 -19.11 -5.84
CA GLU A 158 -1.00 -18.77 -4.87
C GLU A 158 -0.12 -17.65 -5.43
N LEU A 159 -0.29 -16.44 -4.90
CA LEU A 159 0.58 -15.31 -5.23
C LEU A 159 2.01 -15.57 -4.73
N PRO A 160 3.08 -15.23 -5.48
CA PRO A 160 4.43 -15.29 -4.95
C PRO A 160 4.64 -14.33 -3.78
N ARG A 161 5.45 -14.71 -2.78
CA ARG A 161 5.79 -13.83 -1.65
C ARG A 161 6.44 -12.52 -2.13
N ARG A 162 7.43 -12.62 -3.02
CA ARG A 162 8.07 -11.49 -3.69
C ARG A 162 7.48 -11.33 -5.09
N CYS A 163 6.73 -10.26 -5.33
CA CYS A 163 6.12 -9.98 -6.63
C CYS A 163 5.74 -8.51 -6.80
N VAL A 164 5.41 -8.13 -8.02
CA VAL A 164 4.71 -6.88 -8.34
C VAL A 164 3.26 -7.20 -8.68
N LEU A 165 2.30 -6.68 -7.92
CA LEU A 165 0.88 -6.71 -8.28
C LEU A 165 0.59 -5.54 -9.22
N LEU A 166 0.33 -5.81 -10.49
CA LEU A 166 0.11 -4.81 -11.54
C LEU A 166 -1.38 -4.63 -11.83
N PHE A 167 -1.82 -3.38 -11.73
CA PHE A 167 -3.20 -2.95 -12.00
C PHE A 167 -3.24 -2.09 -13.25
N GLY A 168 -4.15 -2.45 -14.16
CA GLY A 168 -4.41 -1.69 -15.36
C GLY A 168 -5.20 -0.41 -15.11
N GLN A 169 -5.44 0.33 -16.18
CA GLN A 169 -6.25 1.53 -16.11
C GLN A 169 -7.75 1.19 -16.01
N GLU A 170 -8.50 2.01 -15.26
CA GLU A 170 -9.95 1.93 -15.23
C GLU A 170 -10.57 2.06 -16.64
N GLY A 171 -11.43 1.08 -16.99
CA GLY A 171 -12.02 0.93 -18.32
C GLY A 171 -11.29 -0.12 -19.17
N PRO A 172 -10.18 0.21 -19.85
CA PRO A 172 -9.48 -0.73 -20.74
C PRO A 172 -8.80 -1.91 -20.04
N GLY A 173 -8.54 -1.80 -18.72
CA GLY A 173 -7.75 -2.78 -18.00
C GLY A 173 -6.25 -2.65 -18.29
N LEU A 174 -5.54 -3.77 -18.20
CA LEU A 174 -4.11 -3.91 -18.49
C LEU A 174 -3.86 -3.68 -19.98
N THR A 175 -2.77 -3.00 -20.29
CA THR A 175 -2.26 -2.92 -21.66
C THR A 175 -1.83 -4.31 -22.17
N GLU A 176 -1.77 -4.47 -23.50
CA GLU A 176 -1.30 -5.72 -24.11
C GLU A 176 0.15 -6.04 -23.72
N GLU A 177 1.00 -5.02 -23.67
CA GLU A 177 2.38 -5.16 -23.23
C GLU A 177 2.45 -5.60 -21.77
N ALA A 178 1.65 -5.00 -20.87
CA ALA A 178 1.58 -5.44 -19.49
C ALA A 178 1.17 -6.92 -19.35
N ARG A 179 0.23 -7.39 -20.18
CA ARG A 179 -0.16 -8.81 -20.22
C ARG A 179 0.96 -9.73 -20.67
N LYS A 180 1.73 -9.34 -21.69
CA LYS A 180 2.83 -10.16 -22.23
C LYS A 180 3.93 -10.40 -21.21
N HIS A 181 4.20 -9.42 -20.34
CA HIS A 181 5.22 -9.51 -19.30
C HIS A 181 4.70 -10.03 -17.95
N ALA A 182 3.38 -10.12 -17.78
CA ALA A 182 2.80 -10.73 -16.58
C ALA A 182 3.07 -12.24 -16.58
N ARG A 183 3.63 -12.76 -15.49
CA ARG A 183 3.80 -14.21 -15.27
C ARG A 183 2.46 -14.93 -15.29
N VAL A 184 1.45 -14.30 -14.71
CA VAL A 184 0.06 -14.74 -14.69
C VAL A 184 -0.83 -13.52 -14.53
N VAL A 185 -2.04 -13.59 -15.11
CA VAL A 185 -3.09 -12.61 -14.86
C VAL A 185 -4.15 -13.27 -14.00
N CYS A 186 -4.47 -12.65 -12.87
CA CYS A 186 -5.50 -13.09 -11.95
C CYS A 186 -6.75 -12.21 -12.06
N SER A 187 -7.92 -12.83 -12.05
CA SER A 187 -9.21 -12.14 -11.97
C SER A 187 -9.86 -12.39 -10.62
N ILE A 188 -10.53 -11.38 -10.05
CA ILE A 188 -11.38 -11.54 -8.87
C ILE A 188 -12.74 -12.07 -9.32
N ALA A 189 -13.24 -13.13 -8.69
CA ALA A 189 -14.52 -13.73 -9.02
C ALA A 189 -15.67 -12.75 -8.75
N GLN A 190 -16.57 -12.60 -9.73
CA GLN A 190 -17.72 -11.70 -9.66
C GLN A 190 -19.01 -12.48 -9.95
N PHE A 191 -20.04 -12.23 -9.15
CA PHE A 191 -21.35 -12.92 -9.25
C PHE A 191 -22.52 -11.96 -9.53
N GLY A 192 -22.22 -10.67 -9.70
CA GLY A 192 -23.20 -9.62 -9.96
C GLY A 192 -23.34 -9.29 -11.45
N SER A 193 -24.08 -8.21 -11.74
CA SER A 193 -24.39 -7.75 -13.11
C SER A 193 -23.39 -6.74 -13.68
N THR A 194 -22.43 -6.26 -12.88
CA THR A 194 -21.40 -5.33 -13.37
C THR A 194 -20.39 -6.03 -14.28
N ARG A 195 -19.77 -5.27 -15.17
CA ARG A 195 -18.67 -5.77 -16.02
C ARG A 195 -17.36 -5.91 -15.26
N SER A 196 -17.15 -5.10 -14.24
CA SER A 196 -15.94 -5.11 -13.43
C SER A 196 -16.18 -4.45 -12.06
N ILE A 197 -15.28 -4.74 -11.12
CA ILE A 197 -15.15 -4.02 -9.85
C ILE A 197 -14.26 -2.78 -10.05
N ASN A 198 -14.41 -1.78 -9.18
CA ASN A 198 -13.52 -0.60 -9.17
C ASN A 198 -12.04 -1.03 -9.02
N ALA A 199 -11.13 -0.37 -9.74
CA ALA A 199 -9.71 -0.72 -9.75
C ALA A 199 -9.03 -0.57 -8.38
N GLY A 200 -9.41 0.44 -7.59
CA GLY A 200 -8.92 0.61 -6.22
C GLY A 200 -9.37 -0.52 -5.29
N ALA A 201 -10.62 -0.96 -5.44
CA ALA A 201 -11.15 -2.12 -4.70
C ALA A 201 -10.49 -3.44 -5.15
N ALA A 202 -10.23 -3.63 -6.45
CA ALA A 202 -9.47 -4.76 -6.94
C ALA A 202 -8.06 -4.80 -6.34
N ALA A 203 -7.40 -3.65 -6.25
CA ALA A 203 -6.10 -3.53 -5.62
C ALA A 203 -6.13 -3.89 -4.13
N ALA A 204 -7.14 -3.42 -3.40
CA ALA A 204 -7.31 -3.79 -2.00
C ALA A 204 -7.50 -5.30 -1.80
N ILE A 205 -8.33 -5.95 -2.62
CA ILE A 205 -8.55 -7.40 -2.56
C ILE A 205 -7.27 -8.18 -2.87
N ALA A 206 -6.55 -7.79 -3.92
CA ALA A 206 -5.30 -8.47 -4.31
C ALA A 206 -4.19 -8.32 -3.25
N MET A 207 -4.01 -7.13 -2.69
CA MET A 207 -3.06 -6.91 -1.61
C MET A 207 -3.48 -7.68 -0.35
N HIS A 208 -4.77 -7.68 0.00
CA HIS A 208 -5.26 -8.42 1.16
C HIS A 208 -5.13 -9.94 0.99
N ALA A 209 -5.32 -10.47 -0.23
CA ALA A 209 -5.07 -11.88 -0.53
C ALA A 209 -3.60 -12.26 -0.29
N TRP A 210 -2.66 -11.35 -0.59
CA TRP A 210 -1.25 -11.53 -0.23
C TRP A 210 -1.07 -11.51 1.29
N VAL A 211 -1.64 -10.52 1.98
CA VAL A 211 -1.56 -10.36 3.45
C VAL A 211 -2.08 -11.59 4.17
N GLN A 212 -3.26 -12.10 3.80
CA GLN A 212 -3.85 -13.30 4.39
C GLN A 212 -2.93 -14.52 4.34
N ARG A 213 -2.06 -14.59 3.34
CA ARG A 213 -1.15 -15.72 3.16
C ARG A 213 0.19 -15.54 3.86
N TYR A 214 0.71 -14.32 3.87
CA TYR A 214 2.13 -14.09 4.17
C TYR A 214 2.41 -13.15 5.34
N ALA A 215 1.45 -12.32 5.74
CA ALA A 215 1.62 -11.46 6.90
C ALA A 215 1.49 -12.30 8.18
N GLU A 216 2.36 -12.03 9.14
CA GLU A 216 2.26 -12.59 10.48
C GLU A 216 1.22 -11.78 11.24
N ILE A 217 0.18 -12.45 11.71
CA ILE A 217 -0.91 -11.83 12.45
C ILE A 217 -0.92 -12.47 13.84
N ASP A 218 -0.24 -11.81 14.78
CA ASP A 218 -0.20 -12.27 16.17
C ASP A 218 -1.56 -12.09 16.85
N GLY A 219 -2.08 -13.19 17.36
CA GLY A 219 -3.35 -13.28 18.07
C GLY A 219 -3.93 -14.67 17.94
N THR A 220 -4.07 -15.39 19.05
CA THR A 220 -4.84 -16.64 19.08
C THR A 220 -6.24 -16.32 18.56
N PRO A 221 -6.75 -16.98 17.50
CA PRO A 221 -8.17 -16.89 17.20
C PRO A 221 -8.92 -17.36 18.44
N ALA A 222 -9.85 -16.52 18.92
CA ALA A 222 -10.76 -16.87 20.00
C ALA A 222 -11.57 -18.13 19.66
#